data_AF-A0AA41ALL3-F1
#
_entry.id   AF-A0AA41ALL3-F1
#
_cell.length_a   1.000
_cell.length_b   1.000
_cell.length_c   1.000
_cell.angle_alpha   90.00
_cell.angle_beta   90.00
_cell.angle_gamma   90.00
#
_symmetry.space_group_name_H-M   'P 1'
#
loop_
_entity.id
_entity.type
_entity.pdbx_description
1 polymer ?
#
loop_
_entity_poly.entity_id
_entity_poly.type
_entity_poly.pdbx_seq_one_letter_code
_entity_poly.pdbx_strand_id
1 'polypeptide(L)'
;MRYFLLLLFICVTFNSTAIIAAEDDPFSAPTEQQQNQAVDGLAAPMYKPLMERYILDELRAVRQDQQKLREDVTKQVTHAQLDTADRAITYTTDTINNVFFIITATASILVLVGWNSLRDVKNKVEDIVNTRVSVITDEYEDRLKILEEKLRVRSEEILSNQERISVTNEVHSLWMRANLESDFANKIEIFDEILKRKPEDVEAIAYKADALLEINDTAQAIELCNQAIEIDSDYGYAYWQRACAYALIHEHADALADIKMALDYSPNLRNELLHESAFASLHDNESFNEILSATSV
;
A
#
# COMPACT_ATOMS: atom_id res chain seq x y z
N MET A 1 -2.60 -35.15 -64.25
CA MET A 1 -2.49 -36.61 -64.04
C MET A 1 -3.89 -37.20 -64.19
N ARG A 2 -4.27 -37.79 -65.32
CA ARG A 2 -3.98 -39.13 -65.87
C ARG A 2 -4.80 -40.26 -65.20
N TYR A 3 -5.74 -40.78 -66.01
CA TYR A 3 -6.35 -42.13 -66.03
C TYR A 3 -7.39 -42.45 -64.92
N PHE A 4 -8.51 -43.14 -65.14
CA PHE A 4 -8.90 -44.13 -66.17
C PHE A 4 -10.46 -44.26 -66.10
N LEU A 5 -11.21 -44.03 -67.19
CA LEU A 5 -12.03 -45.02 -67.95
C LEU A 5 -13.21 -45.70 -67.17
N LEU A 6 -14.40 -45.95 -67.70
CA LEU A 6 -15.12 -45.62 -68.93
C LEU A 6 -16.56 -46.20 -68.83
N LEU A 7 -17.53 -45.50 -69.40
CA LEU A 7 -18.94 -45.87 -69.64
C LEU A 7 -19.12 -46.95 -70.72
N LEU A 8 -20.06 -47.90 -70.58
CA LEU A 8 -20.80 -48.59 -71.68
C LEU A 8 -21.82 -49.58 -71.05
N PHE A 9 -23.15 -49.51 -71.18
CA PHE A 9 -24.11 -49.49 -72.31
C PHE A 9 -24.24 -50.81 -73.11
N ILE A 10 -25.50 -51.16 -73.45
CA ILE A 10 -26.01 -52.11 -74.48
C ILE A 10 -26.21 -53.56 -73.96
N CYS A 11 -27.39 -54.18 -73.79
CA CYS A 11 -28.64 -54.37 -74.57
C CYS A 11 -28.54 -55.31 -75.80
N VAL A 12 -29.13 -56.51 -75.66
CA VAL A 12 -29.85 -57.34 -76.67
C VAL A 12 -29.04 -57.92 -77.84
N THR A 13 -29.09 -59.26 -77.99
CA THR A 13 -29.55 -59.90 -79.24
C THR A 13 -30.03 -61.34 -79.01
N PHE A 14 -31.22 -61.56 -79.54
CA PHE A 14 -31.91 -62.80 -79.90
C PHE A 14 -31.22 -63.44 -81.12
N ASN A 15 -31.19 -64.78 -81.23
CA ASN A 15 -31.53 -65.48 -82.48
C ASN A 15 -31.55 -67.01 -82.33
N SER A 16 -32.64 -67.57 -82.85
CA SER A 16 -32.89 -68.98 -83.15
C SER A 16 -32.18 -69.41 -84.44
N THR A 17 -31.81 -70.68 -84.56
CA THR A 17 -32.13 -71.55 -85.73
C THR A 17 -31.72 -73.00 -85.44
N ALA A 18 -32.64 -73.93 -85.71
CA ALA A 18 -32.46 -75.37 -85.78
C ALA A 18 -31.53 -75.78 -86.96
N ILE A 19 -31.02 -77.02 -87.08
CA ILE A 19 -31.63 -78.12 -87.87
C ILE A 19 -30.62 -79.31 -88.00
N ILE A 20 -31.08 -80.58 -87.80
CA ILE A 20 -30.65 -81.91 -88.40
C ILE A 20 -29.28 -82.51 -87.96
N ALA A 21 -28.98 -83.81 -87.79
CA ALA A 21 -29.57 -85.17 -87.94
C ALA A 21 -28.76 -86.12 -87.00
N ALA A 22 -29.37 -87.01 -86.20
CA ALA A 22 -29.58 -88.45 -86.44
C ALA A 22 -28.29 -89.31 -86.64
N GLU A 23 -28.02 -90.15 -85.64
CA GLU A 23 -27.12 -91.33 -85.64
C GLU A 23 -27.80 -92.53 -86.32
N ASP A 24 -27.00 -93.36 -87.03
CA ASP A 24 -27.46 -94.51 -87.83
C ASP A 24 -27.73 -95.80 -87.01
N ASP A 25 -28.69 -96.55 -87.55
CA ASP A 25 -29.43 -97.78 -87.19
C ASP A 25 -28.65 -99.00 -86.63
N PRO A 26 -29.30 -99.91 -85.87
CA PRO A 26 -29.92 -101.07 -86.53
C PRO A 26 -31.25 -101.63 -85.95
N PHE A 27 -32.08 -102.12 -86.88
CA PHE A 27 -32.97 -103.30 -86.81
C PHE A 27 -34.43 -103.15 -86.31
N SER A 28 -35.29 -102.76 -87.26
CA SER A 28 -36.56 -103.40 -87.71
C SER A 28 -37.77 -103.55 -86.77
N ALA A 29 -38.87 -102.87 -87.15
CA ALA A 29 -40.24 -103.26 -86.82
C ALA A 29 -40.76 -104.37 -87.76
N PRO A 30 -41.53 -105.35 -87.25
CA PRO A 30 -42.11 -106.48 -87.99
C PRO A 30 -43.37 -106.07 -88.80
N THR A 31 -43.60 -106.80 -89.89
CA THR A 31 -44.66 -106.62 -90.90
C THR A 31 -46.09 -106.66 -90.32
N GLU A 32 -47.02 -105.95 -90.99
CA GLU A 32 -48.44 -105.58 -90.72
C GLU A 32 -49.40 -106.51 -89.93
N GLN A 33 -49.02 -107.70 -89.48
CA GLN A 33 -49.89 -108.57 -88.67
C GLN A 33 -49.88 -108.30 -87.15
N GLN A 34 -49.00 -107.42 -86.64
CA GLN A 34 -48.86 -107.18 -85.19
C GLN A 34 -49.56 -105.91 -84.67
N GLN A 35 -50.11 -105.05 -85.53
CA GLN A 35 -50.74 -103.79 -85.09
C GLN A 35 -52.24 -103.85 -84.81
N ASN A 36 -52.97 -104.88 -85.26
CA ASN A 36 -54.44 -104.91 -85.13
C ASN A 36 -55.00 -105.80 -84.00
N GLN A 37 -54.17 -106.36 -83.11
CA GLN A 37 -54.66 -107.19 -81.99
C GLN A 37 -54.24 -106.70 -80.58
N ALA A 38 -53.53 -105.58 -80.46
CA ALA A 38 -53.16 -104.99 -79.18
C ALA A 38 -54.15 -103.91 -78.66
N VAL A 39 -55.43 -104.01 -79.05
CA VAL A 39 -56.47 -103.02 -78.67
C VAL A 39 -57.35 -103.50 -77.50
N ASP A 40 -57.34 -104.78 -77.12
CA ASP A 40 -58.34 -105.33 -76.17
C ASP A 40 -57.84 -105.52 -74.71
N GLY A 41 -56.81 -104.78 -74.26
CA GLY A 41 -56.15 -105.05 -72.97
C GLY A 41 -56.15 -103.94 -71.89
N LEU A 42 -56.82 -102.80 -72.07
CA LEU A 42 -56.73 -101.67 -71.13
C LEU A 42 -57.91 -101.61 -70.16
N ALA A 43 -57.72 -102.14 -68.95
CA ALA A 43 -58.66 -102.01 -67.83
C ALA A 43 -58.00 -101.37 -66.59
N ALA A 44 -58.06 -100.03 -66.49
CA ALA A 44 -58.26 -99.21 -65.26
C ALA A 44 -57.84 -97.73 -65.51
N PRO A 45 -58.64 -96.71 -65.12
CA PRO A 45 -58.40 -95.32 -65.53
C PRO A 45 -57.41 -94.55 -64.62
N MET A 46 -56.45 -93.84 -65.23
CA MET A 46 -55.35 -93.05 -64.63
C MET A 46 -55.75 -91.74 -63.88
N TYR A 47 -56.92 -91.64 -63.24
CA TYR A 47 -57.40 -90.35 -62.68
C TYR A 47 -56.81 -89.95 -61.31
N LYS A 48 -56.44 -90.91 -60.46
CA LYS A 48 -55.96 -90.64 -59.09
C LYS A 48 -54.71 -89.75 -58.99
N PRO A 49 -53.64 -89.97 -59.78
CA PRO A 49 -52.40 -89.18 -59.63
C PRO A 49 -52.50 -87.73 -60.14
N LEU A 50 -53.45 -87.40 -61.02
CA LEU A 50 -53.61 -86.05 -61.56
C LEU A 50 -54.30 -85.09 -60.56
N MET A 51 -55.32 -85.57 -59.85
CA MET A 51 -56.04 -84.76 -58.84
C MET A 51 -55.16 -84.43 -57.63
N GLU A 52 -54.30 -85.38 -57.22
CA GLU A 52 -53.35 -85.16 -56.12
C GLU A 52 -52.37 -84.03 -56.45
N ARG A 53 -51.90 -83.96 -57.70
CA ARG A 53 -51.00 -82.89 -58.17
C ARG A 53 -51.69 -81.53 -58.27
N TYR A 54 -52.93 -81.47 -58.76
CA TYR A 54 -53.69 -80.21 -58.82
C TYR A 54 -53.95 -79.64 -57.42
N ILE A 55 -54.36 -80.50 -56.46
CA ILE A 55 -54.57 -80.09 -55.06
C ILE A 55 -53.25 -79.62 -54.44
N LEU A 56 -52.13 -80.28 -54.74
CA LEU A 56 -50.79 -79.86 -54.31
C LEU A 56 -50.40 -78.50 -54.88
N ASP A 57 -50.67 -78.25 -56.16
CA ASP A 57 -50.35 -76.98 -56.84
C ASP A 57 -51.21 -75.82 -56.31
N GLU A 58 -52.51 -76.03 -56.07
CA GLU A 58 -53.39 -75.04 -55.42
C GLU A 58 -52.98 -74.79 -53.96
N LEU A 59 -52.63 -75.84 -53.19
CA LEU A 59 -52.08 -75.67 -51.83
C LEU A 59 -50.75 -74.92 -51.83
N ARG A 60 -49.92 -75.14 -52.86
CA ARG A 60 -48.65 -74.43 -53.05
C ARG A 60 -48.88 -72.96 -53.38
N ALA A 61 -49.83 -72.66 -54.26
CA ALA A 61 -50.24 -71.30 -54.60
C ALA A 61 -50.81 -70.56 -53.38
N VAL A 62 -51.74 -71.19 -52.64
CA VAL A 62 -52.28 -70.62 -51.40
C VAL A 62 -51.18 -70.39 -50.36
N ARG A 63 -50.22 -71.30 -50.19
CA ARG A 63 -49.07 -71.05 -49.29
C ARG A 63 -48.20 -69.90 -49.76
N GLN A 64 -47.94 -69.78 -51.06
CA GLN A 64 -47.19 -68.66 -51.62
C GLN A 64 -47.92 -67.33 -51.43
N ASP A 65 -49.23 -67.30 -51.60
CA ASP A 65 -50.04 -66.10 -51.37
C ASP A 65 -50.13 -65.75 -49.88
N GLN A 66 -50.26 -66.75 -49.00
CA GLN A 66 -50.17 -66.53 -47.55
C GLN A 66 -48.79 -66.04 -47.13
N GLN A 67 -47.72 -66.51 -47.77
CA GLN A 67 -46.36 -66.01 -47.55
C GLN A 67 -46.21 -64.57 -48.01
N LYS A 68 -46.64 -64.23 -49.23
CA LYS A 68 -46.62 -62.86 -49.76
C LYS A 68 -47.45 -61.90 -48.90
N LEU A 69 -48.66 -62.30 -48.51
CA LEU A 69 -49.50 -61.50 -47.64
C LEU A 69 -48.84 -61.27 -46.27
N ARG A 70 -48.22 -62.31 -45.68
CA ARG A 70 -47.45 -62.16 -44.45
C ARG A 70 -46.26 -61.22 -44.64
N GLU A 71 -45.55 -61.30 -45.76
CA GLU A 71 -44.46 -60.37 -46.09
C GLU A 71 -44.94 -58.93 -46.23
N ASP A 72 -46.05 -58.68 -46.91
CA ASP A 72 -46.58 -57.33 -47.09
C ASP A 72 -47.13 -56.75 -45.77
N VAL A 73 -47.84 -57.57 -44.98
CA VAL A 73 -48.31 -57.17 -43.65
C VAL A 73 -47.14 -56.90 -42.71
N THR A 74 -46.11 -57.76 -42.71
CA THR A 74 -44.91 -57.51 -41.87
C THR A 74 -44.20 -56.24 -42.32
N LYS A 75 -44.02 -56.02 -43.63
CA LYS A 75 -43.47 -54.76 -44.16
C LYS A 75 -44.27 -53.54 -43.70
N GLN A 76 -45.60 -53.56 -43.84
CA GLN A 76 -46.45 -52.44 -43.41
C GLN A 76 -46.37 -52.18 -41.91
N VAL A 77 -46.44 -53.24 -41.09
CA VAL A 77 -46.34 -53.11 -39.63
C VAL A 77 -44.96 -52.59 -39.24
N THR A 78 -43.88 -53.10 -39.84
CA THR A 78 -42.52 -52.61 -39.58
C THR A 78 -42.34 -51.16 -40.01
N HIS A 79 -42.89 -50.74 -41.16
CA HIS A 79 -42.84 -49.35 -41.60
C HIS A 79 -43.62 -48.42 -40.68
N ALA A 80 -44.82 -48.81 -40.22
CA ALA A 80 -45.58 -48.02 -39.26
C ALA A 80 -44.87 -47.93 -37.89
N GLN A 81 -44.25 -49.01 -37.43
CA GLN A 81 -43.43 -49.01 -36.22
C GLN A 81 -42.19 -48.12 -36.37
N LEU A 82 -41.52 -48.14 -37.52
CA LEU A 82 -40.39 -47.25 -37.80
C LEU A 82 -40.83 -45.78 -37.86
N ASP A 83 -41.93 -45.46 -38.54
CA ASP A 83 -42.45 -44.08 -38.61
C ASP A 83 -42.85 -43.55 -37.22
N THR A 84 -43.52 -44.36 -36.41
CA THR A 84 -43.85 -43.98 -35.03
C THR A 84 -42.61 -43.81 -34.16
N ALA A 85 -41.59 -44.66 -34.32
CA ALA A 85 -40.30 -44.52 -33.64
C ALA A 85 -39.56 -43.26 -34.09
N ASP A 86 -39.48 -42.98 -35.39
CA ASP A 86 -38.81 -41.79 -35.95
C ASP A 86 -39.48 -40.50 -35.47
N ARG A 87 -40.82 -40.43 -35.46
CA ARG A 87 -41.53 -39.26 -34.91
C ARG A 87 -41.27 -39.07 -33.42
N ALA A 88 -41.24 -40.16 -32.63
CA ALA A 88 -40.93 -40.09 -31.21
C ALA A 88 -39.49 -39.62 -30.97
N ILE A 89 -38.52 -40.16 -31.71
CA ILE A 89 -37.11 -39.78 -31.65
C ILE A 89 -36.95 -38.30 -32.05
N THR A 90 -37.59 -37.87 -33.13
CA THR A 90 -37.55 -36.48 -33.59
C THR A 90 -38.10 -35.53 -32.53
N TYR A 91 -39.28 -35.84 -31.96
CA TYR A 91 -39.87 -35.05 -30.88
C TYR A 91 -38.95 -34.99 -29.64
N THR A 92 -38.35 -36.11 -29.22
CA THR A 92 -37.40 -36.11 -28.10
C THR A 92 -36.15 -35.30 -28.42
N THR A 93 -35.65 -35.36 -29.64
CA THR A 93 -34.46 -34.61 -30.07
C THR A 93 -34.75 -33.11 -30.10
N ASP A 94 -35.89 -32.69 -30.64
CA ASP A 94 -36.31 -31.29 -30.69
C ASP A 94 -36.57 -30.72 -29.30
N THR A 95 -37.22 -31.49 -28.42
CA THR A 95 -37.44 -31.07 -27.02
C THR A 95 -36.13 -30.97 -26.24
N ILE A 96 -35.21 -31.92 -26.38
CA ILE A 96 -33.87 -31.86 -25.79
C ILE A 96 -33.12 -30.63 -26.30
N ASN A 97 -33.11 -30.40 -27.62
CA ASN A 97 -32.44 -29.24 -28.22
C ASN A 97 -33.03 -27.92 -27.71
N ASN A 98 -34.36 -27.79 -27.66
CA ASN A 98 -35.02 -26.60 -27.14
C ASN A 98 -34.68 -26.34 -25.66
N VAL A 99 -34.67 -27.38 -24.82
CA VAL A 99 -34.24 -27.26 -23.41
C VAL A 99 -32.76 -26.85 -23.33
N PHE A 100 -31.91 -27.40 -24.19
CA PHE A 100 -30.49 -27.05 -24.24
C PHE A 100 -30.28 -25.58 -24.62
N PHE A 101 -31.05 -25.06 -25.59
CA PHE A 101 -31.01 -23.65 -25.96
C PHE A 101 -31.48 -22.74 -24.83
N ILE A 102 -32.53 -23.11 -24.09
CA ILE A 102 -33.00 -22.33 -22.93
C ILE A 102 -31.94 -22.29 -21.84
N ILE A 103 -31.34 -23.44 -21.51
CA ILE A 103 -30.26 -23.51 -20.51
C ILE A 103 -29.07 -22.67 -20.94
N THR A 104 -28.67 -22.76 -22.21
CA THR A 104 -27.54 -22.00 -22.76
C THR A 104 -27.83 -20.50 -22.72
N ALA A 105 -29.01 -20.06 -23.15
CA ALA A 105 -29.42 -18.67 -23.08
C ALA A 105 -29.41 -18.15 -21.64
N THR A 106 -29.94 -18.93 -20.70
CA THR A 106 -29.97 -18.58 -19.27
C THR A 106 -28.56 -18.50 -18.67
N ALA A 107 -27.70 -19.46 -19.02
CA ALA A 107 -26.29 -19.48 -18.59
C ALA A 107 -25.52 -18.28 -19.15
N SER A 108 -25.71 -17.95 -20.43
CA SER A 108 -25.10 -16.76 -21.05
C SER A 108 -25.54 -15.47 -20.36
N ILE A 109 -26.83 -15.34 -20.04
CA ILE A 109 -27.36 -14.18 -19.30
C ILE A 109 -26.72 -14.10 -17.91
N LEU A 110 -26.65 -15.22 -17.18
CA LEU A 110 -26.04 -15.28 -15.85
C LEU A 110 -24.57 -14.87 -15.85
N VAL A 111 -23.79 -15.31 -16.84
CA VAL A 111 -22.39 -14.92 -16.99
C VAL A 111 -22.25 -13.42 -17.26
N LEU A 112 -23.10 -12.86 -18.13
CA LEU A 112 -23.09 -11.43 -18.46
C LEU A 112 -23.41 -10.56 -17.25
N VAL A 113 -24.45 -10.93 -16.48
CA VAL A 113 -24.83 -10.26 -15.23
C VAL A 113 -23.75 -10.44 -14.17
N GLY A 114 -23.21 -11.64 -14.02
CA GLY A 114 -22.14 -11.95 -13.07
C GLY A 114 -20.86 -11.15 -13.34
N TRP A 115 -20.46 -11.02 -14.61
CA TRP A 115 -19.31 -10.22 -15.02
C TRP A 115 -19.48 -8.74 -14.68
N ASN A 116 -20.65 -8.17 -15.00
CA ASN A 116 -20.96 -6.79 -14.66
C ASN A 116 -20.92 -6.56 -13.14
N SER A 117 -21.53 -7.47 -12.36
CA SER A 117 -21.50 -7.38 -10.89
C SER A 117 -20.08 -7.49 -10.32
N LEU A 118 -19.24 -8.40 -10.84
CA LEU A 118 -17.86 -8.52 -10.38
C LEU A 118 -17.05 -7.25 -10.67
N ARG A 119 -17.25 -6.67 -11.86
CA ARG A 119 -16.62 -5.41 -12.25
C ARG A 119 -17.06 -4.26 -11.35
N ASP A 120 -18.35 -4.17 -11.03
CA ASP A 120 -18.87 -3.13 -10.14
C ASP A 120 -18.33 -3.27 -8.72
N VAL A 121 -18.20 -4.51 -8.21
CA VAL A 121 -17.56 -4.77 -6.92
C VAL A 121 -16.09 -4.34 -6.94
N LYS A 122 -15.34 -4.72 -7.98
CA LYS A 122 -13.93 -4.31 -8.14
C LYS A 122 -13.80 -2.79 -8.11
N ASN A 123 -14.58 -2.08 -8.92
CA ASN A 123 -14.53 -0.62 -9.00
C ASN A 123 -14.87 0.04 -7.65
N LYS A 124 -15.91 -0.43 -6.96
CA LYS A 124 -16.25 0.08 -5.61
C LYS A 124 -15.14 -0.17 -4.59
N VAL A 125 -14.52 -1.36 -4.61
CA VAL A 125 -13.41 -1.67 -3.71
C VAL A 125 -12.23 -0.76 -4.00
N GLU A 126 -11.91 -0.53 -5.29
CA GLU A 126 -10.86 0.39 -5.72
C GLU A 126 -11.15 1.83 -5.23
N ASP A 127 -12.37 2.32 -5.38
CA ASP A 127 -12.78 3.65 -4.87
C ASP A 127 -12.65 3.77 -3.35
N ILE A 128 -13.10 2.75 -2.59
CA ILE A 128 -13.00 2.74 -1.12
C ILE A 128 -11.54 2.72 -0.68
N VAL A 129 -10.72 1.87 -1.32
CA VAL A 129 -9.29 1.78 -1.01
C VAL A 129 -8.60 3.09 -1.32
N ASN A 130 -8.81 3.67 -2.51
CA ASN A 130 -8.21 4.95 -2.89
C ASN A 130 -8.61 6.08 -1.94
N THR A 131 -9.89 6.17 -1.60
CA THR A 131 -10.40 7.17 -0.64
C THR A 131 -9.74 6.99 0.73
N ARG A 132 -9.67 5.76 1.23
CA ARG A 132 -9.11 5.49 2.55
C ARG A 132 -7.60 5.70 2.60
N VAL A 133 -6.89 5.32 1.54
CA VAL A 133 -5.45 5.59 1.40
C VAL A 133 -5.22 7.10 1.39
N SER A 134 -6.01 7.89 0.65
CA SER A 134 -5.91 9.35 0.64
C SER A 134 -6.10 9.96 2.03
N VAL A 135 -7.14 9.55 2.76
CA VAL A 135 -7.39 10.06 4.12
C VAL A 135 -6.22 9.73 5.05
N ILE A 136 -5.68 8.52 4.95
CA ILE A 136 -4.53 8.10 5.76
C ILE A 136 -3.29 8.91 5.37
N THR A 137 -3.02 9.12 4.08
CA THR A 137 -1.87 9.91 3.63
C THR A 137 -1.96 11.35 4.11
N ASP A 138 -3.13 11.97 4.03
CA ASP A 138 -3.35 13.34 4.50
C ASP A 138 -3.13 13.45 6.01
N GLU A 139 -3.65 12.50 6.79
CA GLU A 139 -3.44 12.44 8.24
C GLU A 139 -1.95 12.29 8.61
N TYR A 140 -1.21 11.43 7.89
CA TYR A 140 0.23 11.27 8.12
C TYR A 140 1.03 12.49 7.67
N GLU A 141 0.63 13.16 6.60
CA GLU A 141 1.25 14.41 6.16
C GLU A 141 1.09 15.51 7.23
N ASP A 142 -0.10 15.66 7.80
CA ASP A 142 -0.34 16.63 8.87
C ASP A 142 0.45 16.30 10.14
N ARG A 143 0.48 15.02 10.55
CA ARG A 143 1.30 14.59 11.70
C ARG A 143 2.79 14.83 11.47
N LEU A 144 3.26 14.61 10.24
CA LEU A 144 4.66 14.84 9.89
C LEU A 144 5.00 16.34 9.93
N LYS A 145 4.12 17.21 9.41
CA LYS A 145 4.29 18.67 9.50
C LYS A 145 4.36 19.14 10.95
N ILE A 146 3.48 18.64 11.82
CA ILE A 146 3.50 18.97 13.25
C ILE A 146 4.81 18.51 13.91
N LEU A 147 5.29 17.32 13.56
CA LEU A 147 6.54 16.80 14.09
C LEU A 147 7.75 17.61 13.61
N GLU A 148 7.81 17.94 12.33
CA GLU A 148 8.84 18.78 11.73
C GLU A 148 8.92 20.14 12.41
N GLU A 149 7.78 20.80 12.60
CA GLU A 149 7.72 22.10 13.27
C GLU A 149 8.18 22.01 14.73
N LYS A 150 7.76 20.98 15.46
CA LYS A 150 8.23 20.75 16.84
C LYS A 150 9.74 20.51 16.91
N LEU A 151 10.29 19.74 15.96
CA LEU A 151 11.73 19.50 15.88
C LEU A 151 12.49 20.77 15.53
N ARG A 152 11.96 21.61 14.62
CA ARG A 152 12.52 22.90 14.26
C ARG A 152 12.60 23.83 15.47
N VAL A 153 11.50 24.04 16.17
CA VAL A 153 11.45 24.88 17.38
C VAL A 153 12.41 24.37 18.44
N ARG A 154 12.41 23.06 18.72
CA ARG A 154 13.33 22.48 19.71
C ARG A 154 14.79 22.61 19.29
N SER A 155 15.09 22.51 18.00
CA SER A 155 16.45 22.72 17.49
C SER A 155 16.90 24.17 17.69
N GLU A 156 16.02 25.13 17.45
CA GLU A 156 16.28 26.55 17.67
C GLU A 156 16.54 26.86 19.15
N GLU A 157 15.73 26.29 20.06
CA GLU A 157 15.95 26.38 21.51
C GLU A 157 17.30 25.78 21.94
N ILE A 158 17.68 24.62 21.39
CA ILE A 158 18.97 23.97 21.71
C ILE A 158 20.13 24.87 21.27
N LEU A 159 20.07 25.45 20.07
CA LEU A 159 21.11 26.33 19.55
C LEU A 159 21.23 27.60 20.40
N SER A 160 20.11 28.25 20.72
CA SER A 160 20.10 29.41 21.60
C SER A 160 20.64 29.09 23.00
N ASN A 161 20.25 27.94 23.57
CA ASN A 161 20.78 27.51 24.87
C ASN A 161 22.28 27.22 24.81
N GLN A 162 22.76 26.60 23.72
CA GLN A 162 24.18 26.34 23.52
C GLN A 162 24.98 27.65 23.42
N GLU A 163 24.46 28.65 22.72
CA GLU A 163 25.05 29.99 22.64
C GLU A 163 25.13 30.64 24.04
N ARG A 164 24.04 30.63 24.80
CA ARG A 164 23.99 31.16 26.18
C ARG A 164 25.00 30.46 27.10
N ILE A 165 25.13 29.13 26.99
CA ILE A 165 26.12 28.35 27.75
C ILE A 165 27.53 28.74 27.33
N SER A 166 27.80 28.90 26.04
CA SER A 166 29.12 29.34 25.54
C SER A 166 29.49 30.70 26.10
N VAL A 167 28.60 31.69 26.01
CA VAL A 167 28.82 33.04 26.56
C VAL A 167 29.05 32.99 28.06
N THR A 168 28.28 32.18 28.79
CA THR A 168 28.44 32.04 30.25
C THR A 168 29.80 31.42 30.61
N ASN A 169 30.22 30.38 29.88
CA ASN A 169 31.53 29.74 30.09
C ASN A 169 32.68 30.68 29.75
N GLU A 170 32.56 31.46 28.67
CA GLU A 170 33.55 32.47 28.29
C GLU A 170 33.67 33.55 29.36
N VAL A 171 32.55 34.13 29.80
CA VAL A 171 32.53 35.11 30.89
C VAL A 171 33.14 34.52 32.16
N HIS A 172 32.81 33.27 32.51
CA HIS A 172 33.41 32.60 33.67
C HIS A 172 34.94 32.44 33.53
N SER A 173 35.43 32.06 32.35
CA SER A 173 36.88 31.95 32.12
C SER A 173 37.59 33.31 32.17
N LEU A 174 36.93 34.39 31.74
CA LEU A 174 37.43 35.74 31.88
C LEU A 174 37.46 36.20 33.34
N TRP A 175 36.43 35.90 34.13
CA TRP A 175 36.43 36.14 35.58
C TRP A 175 37.59 35.44 36.26
N MET A 176 37.83 34.18 35.93
CA MET A 176 38.97 33.42 36.45
C MET A 176 40.30 34.07 36.06
N ARG A 177 40.43 34.57 34.82
CA ARG A 177 41.62 35.30 34.35
C ARG A 177 41.80 36.62 35.09
N ALA A 178 40.74 37.42 35.26
CA ALA A 178 40.77 38.69 35.99
C ALA A 178 41.20 38.51 37.44
N ASN A 179 40.79 37.42 38.09
CA ASN A 179 41.16 37.11 39.47
C ASN A 179 42.62 36.68 39.64
N LEU A 180 43.26 36.18 38.58
CA LEU A 180 44.67 35.78 38.60
C LEU A 180 45.61 36.89 38.11
N GLU A 181 45.06 37.89 37.43
CA GLU A 181 45.82 39.00 36.87
C GLU A 181 46.25 39.96 37.99
N SER A 182 47.54 40.29 38.03
CA SER A 182 48.10 41.18 39.05
C SER A 182 48.19 42.63 38.56
N ASP A 183 48.22 42.85 37.24
CA ASP A 183 48.25 44.18 36.65
C ASP A 183 46.83 44.71 36.47
N PHE A 184 46.52 45.81 37.16
CA PHE A 184 45.21 46.44 37.12
C PHE A 184 44.84 46.95 35.72
N ALA A 185 45.79 47.38 34.90
CA ALA A 185 45.51 47.80 33.53
C ALA A 185 44.98 46.64 32.68
N ASN A 186 45.62 45.48 32.77
CA ASN A 186 45.16 44.26 32.08
C ASN A 186 43.84 43.76 32.68
N LYS A 187 43.63 43.92 33.99
CA LYS A 187 42.37 43.55 34.66
C LYS A 187 41.19 44.38 34.12
N ILE A 188 41.39 45.68 33.89
CA ILE A 188 40.40 46.57 33.26
C ILE A 188 40.05 46.09 31.85
N GLU A 189 41.05 45.74 31.03
CA GLU A 189 40.81 45.20 29.68
C GLU A 189 39.99 43.90 29.71
N ILE A 190 40.25 43.02 30.69
CA ILE A 190 39.46 41.79 30.88
C ILE A 190 38.01 42.12 31.25
N PHE A 191 37.78 43.07 32.15
CA PHE A 191 36.42 43.49 32.48
C PHE A 191 35.72 44.16 31.29
N ASP A 192 36.43 44.90 30.45
CA ASP A 192 35.88 45.39 29.18
C ASP A 192 35.45 44.25 28.24
N GLU A 193 36.20 43.16 28.19
CA GLU A 193 35.79 41.95 27.46
C GLU A 193 34.56 41.26 28.06
N ILE A 194 34.42 41.27 29.39
CA ILE A 194 33.24 40.73 30.09
C ILE A 194 32.02 41.60 29.77
N LEU A 195 32.15 42.92 29.90
CA LEU A 195 31.07 43.89 29.67
C LEU A 195 30.64 43.95 28.20
N LYS A 196 31.53 43.69 27.24
CA LYS A 196 31.13 43.51 25.83
C LYS A 196 30.17 42.33 25.63
N ARG A 197 30.30 41.27 26.43
CA ARG A 197 29.44 40.07 26.36
C ARG A 197 28.19 40.19 27.24
N LYS A 198 28.34 40.83 28.41
CA LYS A 198 27.25 41.11 29.36
C LYS A 198 27.32 42.58 29.81
N PRO A 199 26.70 43.50 29.05
CA PRO A 199 26.79 44.94 29.33
C PRO A 199 26.20 45.36 30.67
N GLU A 200 25.24 44.59 31.19
CA GLU A 200 24.50 44.89 32.42
C GLU A 200 25.01 44.06 33.62
N ASP A 201 26.22 43.50 33.54
CA ASP A 201 26.83 42.74 34.64
C ASP A 201 27.36 43.70 35.71
N VAL A 202 26.52 43.98 36.72
CA VAL A 202 26.79 44.93 37.80
C VAL A 202 28.05 44.57 38.59
N GLU A 203 28.29 43.27 38.81
CA GLU A 203 29.51 42.81 39.46
C GLU A 203 30.73 43.21 38.64
N ALA A 204 30.74 42.89 37.34
CA ALA A 204 31.86 43.23 36.46
C ALA A 204 32.10 44.75 36.37
N ILE A 205 31.04 45.57 36.41
CA ILE A 205 31.16 47.05 36.44
C ILE A 205 31.83 47.50 37.75
N ALA A 206 31.40 47.00 38.90
CA ALA A 206 31.95 47.38 40.20
C ALA A 206 33.41 46.91 40.38
N TYR A 207 33.76 45.70 39.94
CA TYR A 207 35.13 45.21 39.97
C TYR A 207 36.04 45.91 38.94
N LYS A 208 35.49 46.45 37.85
CA LYS A 208 36.23 47.36 36.97
C LYS A 208 36.49 48.71 37.65
N ALA A 209 35.51 49.25 38.37
CA ALA A 209 35.68 50.48 39.15
C ALA A 209 36.77 50.31 40.22
N ASP A 210 36.77 49.19 40.93
CA ASP A 210 37.83 48.78 41.87
C ASP A 210 39.23 48.84 41.22
N ALA A 211 39.39 48.17 40.07
CA ALA A 211 40.66 48.18 39.33
C ALA A 211 41.06 49.59 38.83
N LEU A 212 40.09 50.47 38.54
CA LEU A 212 40.35 51.87 38.18
C LEU A 212 40.82 52.72 39.37
N LEU A 213 40.30 52.46 40.57
CA LEU A 213 40.76 53.11 41.80
C LEU A 213 42.22 52.77 42.11
N GLU A 214 42.63 51.53 41.87
CA GLU A 214 44.02 51.07 42.05
C GLU A 214 45.01 51.76 41.09
N ILE A 215 44.56 52.19 39.91
CA ILE A 215 45.36 53.04 39.00
C ILE A 215 45.11 54.54 39.18
N ASN A 216 44.40 54.92 40.24
CA ASN A 216 44.09 56.30 40.64
C ASN A 216 43.22 57.08 39.63
N ASP A 217 42.40 56.38 38.82
CA ASP A 217 41.38 56.99 37.96
C ASP A 217 40.02 57.03 38.68
N THR A 218 39.95 57.88 39.70
CA THR A 218 38.77 58.02 40.58
C THR A 218 37.55 58.55 39.85
N ALA A 219 37.73 59.42 38.84
CA ALA A 219 36.63 60.01 38.09
C ALA A 219 35.86 58.96 37.27
N GLN A 220 36.58 58.08 36.55
CA GLN A 220 35.94 57.01 35.80
C GLN A 220 35.34 55.94 36.73
N ALA A 221 35.97 55.66 37.87
CA ALA A 221 35.43 54.72 38.85
C ALA A 221 34.08 55.18 39.42
N ILE A 222 33.93 56.47 39.76
CA ILE A 222 32.65 57.03 40.25
C ILE A 222 31.55 56.88 39.19
N GLU A 223 31.86 57.18 37.93
CA GLU A 223 30.91 57.05 36.83
C GLU A 223 30.43 55.60 36.66
N LEU A 224 31.34 54.63 36.69
CA LEU A 224 30.98 53.21 36.63
C LEU A 224 30.17 52.78 37.86
N CYS A 225 30.49 53.26 39.05
CA CYS A 225 29.69 52.95 40.24
C CYS A 225 28.28 53.54 40.15
N ASN A 226 28.13 54.76 39.62
CA ASN A 226 26.81 55.34 39.35
C ASN A 226 26.01 54.48 38.36
N GLN A 227 26.65 54.03 37.28
CA GLN A 227 26.02 53.12 36.31
C GLN A 227 25.62 51.79 36.96
N ALA A 228 26.48 51.21 37.79
CA ALA A 228 26.17 49.98 38.53
C ALA A 228 24.95 50.16 39.44
N ILE A 229 24.85 51.29 40.14
CA ILE A 229 23.73 51.63 41.03
C ILE A 229 22.44 51.91 40.25
N GLU A 230 22.53 52.47 39.03
CA GLU A 230 21.37 52.65 38.15
C GLU A 230 20.80 51.30 37.66
N ILE A 231 21.67 50.31 37.42
CA ILE A 231 21.25 48.97 36.98
C ILE A 231 20.71 48.16 38.16
N ASP A 232 21.42 48.15 39.28
CA ASP A 232 21.00 47.49 40.51
C ASP A 232 21.28 48.39 41.74
N SER A 233 20.21 49.02 42.22
CA SER A 233 20.26 49.93 43.36
C SER A 233 20.53 49.23 44.68
N ASP A 234 20.41 47.91 44.74
CA ASP A 234 20.58 47.11 45.96
C ASP A 234 21.97 46.45 46.00
N TYR A 235 22.81 46.67 44.98
CA TYR A 235 24.15 46.12 44.93
C TYR A 235 25.12 46.91 45.83
N GLY A 236 25.20 46.51 47.11
CA GLY A 236 25.99 47.19 48.14
C GLY A 236 27.48 47.41 47.81
N TYR A 237 28.08 46.55 46.98
CA TYR A 237 29.49 46.71 46.59
C TYR A 237 29.74 47.88 45.62
N ALA A 238 28.74 48.29 44.83
CA ALA A 238 28.88 49.50 44.01
C ALA A 238 28.93 50.78 44.87
N TYR A 239 28.11 50.85 45.93
CA TYR A 239 28.19 51.93 46.91
C TYR A 239 29.52 51.91 47.66
N TRP A 240 30.03 50.71 47.99
CA TRP A 240 31.35 50.57 48.61
C TRP A 240 32.46 51.16 47.74
N GLN A 241 32.50 50.78 46.46
CA GLN A 241 33.52 51.25 45.54
C GLN A 241 33.38 52.76 45.27
N ARG A 242 32.16 53.29 45.20
CA ARG A 242 31.93 54.74 45.10
C ARG A 242 32.39 55.48 46.36
N ALA A 243 32.16 54.91 47.55
CA ALA A 243 32.66 55.47 48.79
C ALA A 243 34.20 55.50 48.84
N CYS A 244 34.86 54.43 48.38
CA CYS A 244 36.32 54.40 48.25
C CYS A 244 36.80 55.52 47.33
N ALA A 245 36.13 55.71 46.19
CA ALA A 245 36.45 56.78 45.25
C ALA A 245 36.28 58.18 45.87
N TYR A 246 35.18 58.43 46.59
CA TYR A 246 34.92 59.69 47.29
C TYR A 246 35.93 59.95 48.41
N ALA A 247 36.32 58.91 49.15
CA ALA A 247 37.32 59.02 50.22
C ALA A 247 38.72 59.39 49.67
N LEU A 248 39.09 58.87 48.48
CA LEU A 248 40.33 59.19 47.79
C LEU A 248 40.38 60.64 47.28
N ILE A 249 39.24 61.23 46.92
CA ILE A 249 39.15 62.64 46.52
C ILE A 249 38.82 63.59 47.69
N HIS A 250 38.83 63.09 48.93
CA HIS A 250 38.54 63.82 50.17
C HIS A 250 37.10 64.36 50.31
N GLU A 251 36.15 63.80 49.56
CA GLU A 251 34.71 64.10 49.73
C GLU A 251 34.12 63.22 50.84
N HIS A 252 34.51 63.54 52.08
CA HIS A 252 34.22 62.70 53.24
C HIS A 252 32.73 62.55 53.56
N ALA A 253 31.90 63.56 53.26
CA ALA A 253 30.47 63.51 53.54
C ALA A 253 29.76 62.48 52.65
N ASP A 254 30.06 62.49 51.35
CA ASP A 254 29.47 61.57 50.38
C ASP A 254 30.00 60.14 50.58
N ALA A 255 31.29 60.00 50.89
CA ALA A 255 31.87 58.70 51.25
C ALA A 255 31.16 58.06 52.45
N LEU A 256 30.86 58.82 53.50
CA LEU A 256 30.16 58.31 54.68
C LEU A 256 28.70 57.93 54.40
N ALA A 257 28.02 58.65 53.52
CA ALA A 257 26.67 58.31 53.09
C ALA A 257 26.67 56.99 52.33
N ASP A 258 27.59 56.81 51.38
CA ASP A 258 27.73 55.60 50.59
C ASP A 258 28.20 54.40 51.42
N ILE A 259 29.07 54.59 52.41
CA ILE A 259 29.44 53.53 53.38
C ILE A 259 28.20 53.02 54.11
N LYS A 260 27.31 53.90 54.57
CA LYS A 260 26.08 53.48 55.27
C LYS A 260 25.19 52.65 54.33
N MET A 261 24.98 53.12 53.10
CA MET A 261 24.20 52.39 52.10
C MET A 261 24.83 51.03 51.76
N ALA A 262 26.16 50.98 51.58
CA ALA A 262 26.89 49.75 51.32
C ALA A 262 26.73 48.72 52.45
N LEU A 263 26.74 49.17 53.72
CA LEU A 263 26.57 48.31 54.89
C LEU A 263 25.11 47.86 55.10
N ASP A 264 24.14 48.70 54.71
CA ASP A 264 22.72 48.35 54.78
C ASP A 264 22.38 47.23 53.77
N TYR A 265 22.91 47.32 52.56
CA TYR A 265 22.70 46.32 51.50
C TYR A 265 23.62 45.08 51.64
N SER A 266 24.88 45.30 52.03
CA SER A 266 25.90 44.25 52.18
C SER A 266 26.55 44.31 53.57
N PRO A 267 25.88 43.76 54.62
CA PRO A 267 26.38 43.80 55.99
C PRO A 267 27.75 43.14 56.19
N ASN A 268 28.15 42.23 55.29
CA ASN A 268 29.44 41.53 55.33
C ASN A 268 30.64 42.47 55.16
N LEU A 269 30.46 43.59 54.44
CA LEU A 269 31.51 44.59 54.21
C LEU A 269 31.95 45.30 55.49
N ARG A 270 31.17 45.17 56.58
CA ARG A 270 31.53 45.76 57.88
C ARG A 270 32.88 45.28 58.41
N ASN A 271 33.22 44.01 58.17
CA ASN A 271 34.49 43.46 58.62
C ASN A 271 35.68 44.06 57.85
N GLU A 272 35.44 44.56 56.63
CA GLU A 272 36.44 45.13 55.74
C GLU A 272 36.67 46.62 56.02
N LEU A 273 35.76 47.31 56.73
CA LEU A 273 35.77 48.76 56.94
C LEU A 273 37.06 49.31 57.57
N LEU A 274 37.70 48.57 58.48
CA LEU A 274 38.98 48.95 59.11
C LEU A 274 40.22 48.50 58.33
N HIS A 275 40.03 47.59 57.36
CA HIS A 275 41.10 46.99 56.56
C HIS A 275 41.23 47.68 55.19
N GLU A 276 40.20 48.43 54.78
CA GLU A 276 40.18 49.16 53.52
C GLU A 276 41.09 50.38 53.55
N SER A 277 42.02 50.44 52.61
CA SER A 277 43.08 51.45 52.60
C SER A 277 42.55 52.84 52.21
N ALA A 278 41.52 52.88 51.35
CA ALA A 278 40.90 54.12 50.88
C ALA A 278 40.26 54.93 52.02
N PHE A 279 39.82 54.26 53.09
CA PHE A 279 39.16 54.89 54.25
C PHE A 279 40.12 55.37 55.33
N ALA A 280 41.43 55.23 55.15
CA ALA A 280 42.41 55.71 56.13
C ALA A 280 42.24 57.21 56.45
N SER A 281 41.79 58.02 55.47
CA SER A 281 41.50 59.44 55.66
C SER A 281 40.25 59.73 56.51
N LEU A 282 39.37 58.74 56.67
CA LEU A 282 38.10 58.84 57.41
C LEU A 282 38.21 58.34 58.86
N HIS A 283 39.29 57.66 59.24
CA HIS A 283 39.44 57.08 60.58
C HIS A 283 39.41 58.13 61.72
N ASP A 284 39.88 59.34 61.44
CA ASP A 284 39.87 60.45 62.40
C ASP A 284 38.49 61.16 62.49
N ASN A 285 37.52 60.78 61.64
CA ASN A 285 36.20 61.40 61.59
C ASN A 285 35.25 60.80 62.64
N GLU A 286 34.60 61.65 63.44
CA GLU A 286 33.65 61.24 64.47
C GLU A 286 32.48 60.41 63.89
N SER A 287 31.95 60.82 62.74
CA SER A 287 30.85 60.11 62.06
C SER A 287 31.24 58.73 61.53
N PHE A 288 32.52 58.50 61.20
CA PHE A 288 33.01 57.18 60.81
C PHE A 288 33.09 56.25 62.02
N ASN A 289 33.55 56.78 63.16
CA ASN A 289 33.59 56.05 64.43
C ASN A 289 32.19 55.71 64.97
N GLU A 290 31.19 56.55 64.69
CA GLU A 290 29.78 56.21 64.95
C GLU A 290 29.32 55.01 64.11
N ILE A 291 29.63 54.96 62.82
CA ILE A 291 29.28 53.82 61.94
C ILE A 291 29.94 52.51 62.46
N LEU A 292 31.18 52.60 62.93
CA LEU A 292 31.90 51.47 63.54
C LEU A 292 31.27 51.00 64.86
N SER A 293 30.87 51.94 65.73
CA SER A 293 30.39 51.65 67.08
C SER A 293 28.90 51.31 67.17
N ALA A 294 28.09 51.75 66.20
CA ALA A 294 26.63 51.55 66.14
C ALA A 294 26.18 50.08 66.08
N THR A 295 27.10 49.11 66.09
CA THR A 295 26.78 47.67 66.04
C THR A 295 27.44 46.86 67.18
N SER A 296 27.86 47.51 68.26
CA SER A 296 28.34 46.79 69.47
C SER A 296 27.22 46.38 70.44
N VAL A 297 25.99 46.16 69.94
CA VAL A 297 24.81 45.72 70.70
C VAL A 297 24.14 44.52 70.04
#